data_AF-A0A915ZAB1-F1
#
_entry.id   AF-A0A915ZAB1-F1
#
_cell.length_a   1.000
_cell.length_b   1.000
_cell.length_c   1.000
_cell.angle_alpha   90.00
_cell.angle_beta   90.00
_cell.angle_gamma   90.00
#
_symmetry.space_group_name_H-M   'P 1'
#
loop_
_entity.id
_entity.type
_entity.pdbx_description
1 polymer ?
#
loop_
_entity_poly.entity_id
_entity_poly.type
_entity_poly.pdbx_seq_one_letter_code
_entity_poly.pdbx_strand_id
1 'polypeptide(L)'
;MSLLWKLRFCLHFTLQTRGILKTESLDILNDPYIMYTNPQGEITMALKFACHKSLFNKNYPPHIIICILGSTGPIYGEIKRIGDTQLGVPTQCILLKRLARKNGIDQICSNIFLKVNAKLGGQNVILTNDQIDFVSSELTVIFGADVFHSGRGDNRPSIAAVCVSLDSKATRYGRFILLRKILFYRDRRFLNSLDKGLWRLRHGSW
;
A
#
# COMPACT_ATOMS: atom_id res chain seq x y z
N MET A 1 25.83 7.15 -14.68
CA MET A 1 24.58 7.64 -15.30
C MET A 1 24.46 9.14 -15.10
N SER A 2 24.47 9.93 -16.17
CA SER A 2 24.40 11.41 -16.11
C SER A 2 23.04 11.89 -15.58
N LEU A 3 23.02 13.10 -14.98
CA LEU A 3 21.80 13.76 -14.49
C LEU A 3 20.73 13.91 -15.58
N LEU A 4 21.18 14.18 -16.81
CA LEU A 4 20.36 14.27 -18.03
C LEU A 4 19.60 12.97 -18.34
N TRP A 5 20.26 11.81 -18.20
CA TRP A 5 19.60 10.53 -18.44
C TRP A 5 18.50 10.26 -17.42
N LYS A 6 18.76 10.60 -16.15
CA LYS A 6 17.77 10.45 -15.07
C LYS A 6 16.57 11.38 -15.30
N LEU A 7 16.79 12.64 -15.69
CA LEU A 7 15.72 13.59 -16.00
C LEU A 7 14.87 13.14 -17.20
N ARG A 8 15.50 12.71 -18.29
CA ARG A 8 14.79 12.17 -19.45
C ARG A 8 13.99 10.92 -19.09
N PHE A 9 14.57 10.05 -18.27
CA PHE A 9 13.91 8.85 -17.80
C PHE A 9 12.68 9.16 -16.92
N CYS A 10 12.79 10.06 -15.95
CA CYS A 10 11.65 10.46 -15.13
C CYS A 10 10.56 11.18 -15.94
N LEU A 11 10.95 12.02 -16.91
CA LEU A 11 9.99 12.68 -17.81
C LEU A 11 9.28 11.66 -18.70
N HIS A 12 10.02 10.72 -19.30
CA HIS A 12 9.47 9.67 -20.14
C HIS A 12 8.54 8.74 -19.34
N PHE A 13 8.97 8.33 -18.14
CA PHE A 13 8.13 7.60 -17.21
C PHE A 13 6.86 8.39 -16.90
N THR A 14 6.96 9.67 -16.54
CA THR A 14 5.80 10.51 -16.23
C THR A 14 4.84 10.63 -17.43
N LEU A 15 5.34 10.80 -18.65
CA LEU A 15 4.51 10.89 -19.85
C LEU A 15 3.84 9.56 -20.22
N GLN A 16 4.59 8.45 -20.19
CA GLN A 16 4.02 7.12 -20.39
C GLN A 16 3.00 6.79 -19.31
N THR A 17 3.30 7.14 -18.06
CA THR A 17 2.38 6.94 -16.94
C THR A 17 1.08 7.70 -17.18
N ARG A 18 1.13 8.98 -17.60
CA ARG A 18 -0.09 9.75 -17.92
C ARG A 18 -0.92 9.14 -19.04
N GLY A 19 -0.29 8.60 -20.08
CA GLY A 19 -1.00 7.93 -21.17
C GLY A 19 -1.81 6.74 -20.67
N ILE A 20 -1.18 5.85 -19.90
CA ILE A 20 -1.82 4.66 -19.32
C ILE A 20 -2.87 5.04 -18.26
N LEU A 21 -2.61 6.09 -17.50
CA LEU A 21 -3.49 6.53 -16.42
C LEU A 21 -4.79 7.14 -16.91
N LYS A 22 -4.74 7.89 -18.02
CA LYS A 22 -5.96 8.37 -18.70
C LYS A 22 -6.84 7.22 -19.18
N THR A 23 -6.26 6.12 -19.66
CA THR A 23 -7.03 4.95 -20.07
C THR A 23 -7.63 4.17 -18.89
N GLU A 24 -7.01 4.25 -17.72
CA GLU A 24 -7.45 3.56 -16.48
C GLU A 24 -8.31 4.46 -15.57
N SER A 25 -8.84 5.57 -16.09
CA SER A 25 -9.69 6.54 -15.37
C SER A 25 -9.06 7.18 -14.12
N LEU A 26 -7.73 7.15 -13.99
CA LEU A 26 -7.01 7.80 -12.89
C LEU A 26 -6.29 9.03 -13.44
N ASP A 27 -6.81 10.23 -13.19
CA ASP A 27 -6.21 11.45 -13.75
C ASP A 27 -5.11 12.02 -12.83
N ILE A 28 -3.92 12.27 -13.41
CA ILE A 28 -2.85 13.02 -12.73
C ILE A 28 -2.92 14.47 -13.22
N LEU A 29 -3.69 15.25 -12.48
CA LEU A 29 -3.99 16.66 -12.76
C LEU A 29 -2.74 17.58 -12.74
N ASN A 30 -1.66 17.19 -12.06
CA ASN A 30 -0.48 18.04 -11.85
C ASN A 30 0.83 17.35 -12.24
N ASP A 31 1.78 18.11 -12.79
CA ASP A 31 3.15 17.61 -12.95
C ASP A 31 3.75 17.26 -11.58
N PRO A 32 4.35 16.07 -11.42
CA PRO A 32 4.96 15.69 -10.16
C PRO A 32 6.22 16.53 -9.91
N TYR A 33 6.44 16.91 -8.65
CA TYR A 33 7.74 17.44 -8.24
C TYR A 33 8.76 16.31 -8.24
N ILE A 34 9.84 16.46 -9.03
CA ILE A 34 10.90 15.45 -9.16
C ILE A 34 12.15 15.96 -8.45
N MET A 35 12.73 15.11 -7.59
CA MET A 35 14.00 15.37 -6.93
C MET A 35 14.88 14.12 -6.90
N TYR A 36 16.18 14.33 -6.76
CA TYR A 36 17.16 13.28 -6.56
C TYR A 36 17.74 13.34 -5.16
N THR A 37 17.94 12.18 -4.56
CA THR A 37 18.43 12.05 -3.19
C THR A 37 19.65 11.13 -3.18
N ASN A 38 20.56 11.36 -2.22
CA ASN A 38 21.64 10.43 -1.97
C ASN A 38 21.05 9.17 -1.28
N PRO A 39 21.15 7.97 -1.85
CA PRO A 39 20.65 6.75 -1.22
C PRO A 39 21.38 6.37 0.08
N GLN A 40 22.58 6.90 0.31
CA GLN A 40 23.32 6.76 1.59
C GLN A 40 23.01 7.90 2.58
N GLY A 41 22.24 8.90 2.15
CA GLY A 41 21.84 10.01 3.00
C GLY A 41 20.64 9.67 3.89
N GLU A 42 20.26 10.65 4.71
CA GLU A 42 19.10 10.59 5.59
C GLU A 42 17.77 10.54 4.81
N ILE A 43 17.22 9.33 4.67
CA ILE A 43 15.98 9.04 3.94
C ILE A 43 14.79 9.84 4.51
N THR A 44 14.77 10.02 5.84
CA THR A 44 13.73 10.81 6.52
C THR A 44 13.71 12.25 6.04
N MET A 45 14.87 12.89 5.93
CA MET A 45 14.97 14.27 5.43
C MET A 45 14.57 14.35 3.97
N ALA A 46 15.00 13.39 3.14
CA ALA A 46 14.62 13.32 1.74
C ALA A 46 13.09 13.28 1.54
N LEU A 47 12.38 12.42 2.27
CA LEU A 47 10.92 12.32 2.15
C LEU A 47 10.21 13.55 2.71
N LYS A 48 10.64 14.09 3.86
CA LYS A 48 10.09 15.33 4.42
C LYS A 48 10.27 16.51 3.45
N PHE A 49 11.43 16.61 2.81
CA PHE A 49 11.70 17.66 1.83
C PHE A 49 10.81 17.52 0.59
N ALA A 50 10.58 16.30 0.10
CA ALA A 50 9.64 16.06 -0.99
C ALA A 50 8.21 16.54 -0.65
N CYS A 51 7.71 16.23 0.56
CA CYS A 51 6.43 16.71 1.04
C CYS A 51 6.38 18.24 1.13
N HIS A 52 7.40 18.85 1.73
CA HIS A 52 7.47 20.30 1.91
C HIS A 52 7.51 21.04 0.56
N LYS A 53 8.25 20.52 -0.43
CA LYS A 53 8.32 21.13 -1.76
C LYS A 53 7.00 21.01 -2.53
N SER A 54 6.28 19.91 -2.39
CA SER A 54 4.92 19.78 -2.94
C SER A 54 3.99 20.83 -2.32
N LEU A 55 4.00 20.96 -0.98
CA LEU A 55 3.22 21.97 -0.26
C LEU A 55 3.55 23.38 -0.73
N PHE A 56 4.83 23.74 -0.82
CA PHE A 56 5.24 25.08 -1.22
C PHE A 56 4.85 25.40 -2.68
N ASN A 57 5.02 24.46 -3.61
CA ASN A 57 4.78 24.71 -5.03
C ASN A 57 3.30 24.60 -5.43
N LYS A 58 2.51 23.80 -4.72
CA LYS A 58 1.14 23.43 -5.13
C LYS A 58 0.08 23.74 -4.08
N ASN A 59 0.47 24.20 -2.89
CA ASN A 59 -0.39 24.53 -1.76
C ASN A 59 -1.17 23.34 -1.15
N TYR A 60 -0.75 22.10 -1.44
CA TYR A 60 -1.29 20.88 -0.83
C TYR A 60 -0.20 19.79 -0.70
N PRO A 61 -0.31 18.90 0.32
CA PRO A 61 0.65 17.81 0.50
C PRO A 61 0.50 16.76 -0.60
N PRO A 62 1.56 16.03 -0.95
CA PRO A 62 1.46 15.04 -2.01
C PRO A 62 0.50 13.91 -1.59
N HIS A 63 -0.41 13.52 -2.49
CA HIS A 63 -1.29 12.36 -2.25
C HIS A 63 -0.52 11.03 -2.23
N ILE A 64 0.61 10.96 -2.94
CA ILE A 64 1.48 9.80 -3.00
C ILE A 64 2.93 10.21 -3.31
N ILE A 65 3.90 9.47 -2.77
CA ILE A 65 5.31 9.61 -3.12
C ILE A 65 5.76 8.37 -3.89
N ILE A 66 6.25 8.55 -5.12
CA ILE A 66 6.85 7.49 -5.92
C ILE A 66 8.37 7.50 -5.73
N CYS A 67 8.93 6.40 -5.23
CA CYS A 67 10.36 6.27 -4.95
C CYS A 67 11.01 5.31 -5.95
N ILE A 68 11.87 5.81 -6.84
CA ILE A 68 12.63 4.96 -7.76
C ILE A 68 13.95 4.56 -7.11
N LEU A 69 14.12 3.26 -6.86
CA LEU A 69 15.25 2.70 -6.11
C LEU A 69 16.23 1.99 -7.05
N GLY A 70 17.53 2.13 -6.82
CA GLY A 70 18.57 1.45 -7.61
C GLY A 70 18.61 -0.06 -7.37
N SER A 71 18.34 -0.51 -6.15
CA SER A 71 18.42 -1.91 -5.73
C SER A 71 17.39 -2.23 -4.65
N THR A 72 17.19 -3.52 -4.41
CA THR A 72 16.48 -4.02 -3.22
C THR A 72 17.36 -3.83 -1.99
N GLY A 73 16.76 -3.51 -0.84
CA GLY A 73 17.53 -3.33 0.39
C GLY A 73 16.72 -2.70 1.53
N PRO A 74 17.39 -2.40 2.65
CA PRO A 74 16.74 -1.90 3.87
C PRO A 74 16.05 -0.54 3.67
N ILE A 75 16.52 0.25 2.69
CA ILE A 75 15.90 1.53 2.31
C ILE A 75 14.41 1.40 1.99
N TYR A 76 13.97 0.26 1.44
CA TYR A 76 12.56 0.01 1.19
C TYR A 76 11.76 0.02 2.49
N GLY A 77 12.24 -0.70 3.51
CA GLY A 77 11.59 -0.78 4.82
C GLY A 77 11.52 0.58 5.50
N GLU A 78 12.60 1.36 5.43
CA GLU A 78 12.64 2.71 5.98
C GLU A 78 11.66 3.66 5.28
N ILE A 79 11.60 3.65 3.94
CA ILE A 79 10.61 4.45 3.19
C ILE A 79 9.18 4.08 3.62
N LYS A 80 8.90 2.78 3.78
CA LYS A 80 7.59 2.30 4.24
C LYS A 80 7.28 2.75 5.65
N ARG A 81 8.23 2.59 6.58
CA ARG A 81 8.09 3.02 7.97
C ARG A 81 7.83 4.52 8.04
N ILE A 82 8.65 5.35 7.40
CA ILE A 82 8.52 6.81 7.44
C ILE A 82 7.21 7.27 6.78
N GLY A 83 6.87 6.73 5.62
CA GLY A 83 5.62 7.05 4.92
C GLY A 83 4.38 6.73 5.75
N ASP A 84 4.29 5.49 6.28
CA ASP A 84 3.11 4.99 6.99
C ASP A 84 3.01 5.53 8.43
N THR A 85 4.11 5.87 9.11
CA THR A 85 4.10 6.23 10.54
C THR A 85 4.43 7.70 10.86
N GLN A 86 5.20 8.39 10.01
CA GLN A 86 5.64 9.76 10.31
C GLN A 86 4.99 10.79 9.38
N LEU A 87 4.85 10.47 8.10
CA LEU A 87 4.33 11.41 7.10
C LEU A 87 2.83 11.26 6.86
N GLY A 88 2.28 10.06 7.05
CA GLY A 88 0.89 9.77 6.68
C GLY A 88 0.63 9.84 5.17
N VAL A 89 1.69 9.74 4.36
CA VAL A 89 1.61 9.80 2.90
C VAL A 89 1.94 8.43 2.31
N PRO A 90 1.03 7.83 1.51
CA PRO A 90 1.30 6.59 0.82
C PRO A 90 2.57 6.66 -0.05
N THR A 91 3.36 5.58 -0.05
CA THR A 91 4.57 5.48 -0.87
C THR A 91 4.47 4.36 -1.90
N GLN A 92 5.03 4.53 -3.09
CA GLN A 92 5.17 3.49 -4.11
C GLN A 92 6.63 3.37 -4.54
N CYS A 93 7.31 2.31 -4.08
CA CYS A 93 8.69 2.04 -4.46
C CYS A 93 8.75 1.23 -5.76
N ILE A 94 9.61 1.62 -6.69
CA ILE A 94 9.82 0.95 -7.97
C ILE A 94 11.32 0.75 -8.17
N LEU A 95 11.74 -0.46 -8.55
CA LEU A 95 13.15 -0.68 -8.88
C LEU A 95 13.46 -0.12 -10.27
N LEU A 96 14.53 0.67 -10.39
CA LEU A 96 14.97 1.26 -11.65
C LEU A 96 15.14 0.20 -12.75
N LYS A 97 15.69 -0.97 -12.40
CA LYS A 97 15.87 -2.09 -13.35
C LYS A 97 14.56 -2.60 -13.96
N ARG A 98 13.41 -2.43 -13.30
CA ARG A 98 12.10 -2.82 -13.86
C ARG A 98 11.67 -1.85 -14.95
N LEU A 99 11.98 -0.57 -14.77
CA LEU A 99 11.59 0.48 -15.70
C LEU A 99 12.58 0.65 -16.87
N ALA A 100 13.82 0.19 -16.71
CA ALA A 100 14.83 0.20 -17.78
C ALA A 100 14.62 -0.92 -18.82
N ARG A 101 13.54 -1.70 -18.72
CA ARG A 101 13.23 -2.78 -19.68
C ARG A 101 12.65 -2.18 -20.96
N LYS A 102 13.17 -2.61 -22.12
CA LYS A 102 12.70 -2.17 -23.43
C LYS A 102 11.28 -2.66 -23.75
N ASN A 103 10.95 -3.90 -23.32
CA ASN A 103 9.66 -4.54 -23.61
C ASN A 103 8.88 -4.74 -22.30
N GLY A 104 7.55 -4.62 -22.38
CA GLY A 104 6.64 -4.88 -21.25
C GLY A 104 6.59 -3.77 -20.20
N ILE A 105 7.09 -2.56 -20.52
CA ILE A 105 7.00 -1.40 -19.62
C ILE A 105 5.53 -1.05 -19.32
N ASP A 106 4.65 -1.17 -20.31
CA ASP A 106 3.22 -0.87 -20.14
C ASP A 106 2.57 -1.79 -19.12
N GLN A 107 2.80 -3.10 -19.23
CA GLN A 107 2.28 -4.07 -18.25
C GLN A 107 2.86 -3.86 -16.85
N ILE A 108 4.14 -3.45 -16.74
CA ILE A 108 4.75 -3.09 -15.46
C ILE A 108 4.05 -1.87 -14.87
N CYS A 109 3.81 -0.85 -15.69
CA CYS A 109 3.11 0.36 -15.31
C CYS A 109 1.66 0.07 -14.87
N SER A 110 0.87 -0.69 -15.64
CA SER A 110 -0.49 -1.11 -15.26
C SER A 110 -0.52 -1.79 -13.89
N ASN A 111 0.38 -2.74 -13.65
CA ASN A 111 0.48 -3.42 -12.34
C ASN A 111 0.89 -2.48 -11.19
N ILE A 112 1.68 -1.44 -11.48
CA ILE A 112 2.00 -0.40 -10.49
C ILE A 112 0.77 0.46 -10.20
N PHE A 113 -0.03 0.80 -11.21
CA PHE A 113 -1.21 1.63 -11.04
C PHE A 113 -2.33 0.94 -10.29
N LEU A 114 -2.54 -0.36 -10.48
CA LEU A 114 -3.45 -1.12 -9.62
C LEU A 114 -3.12 -0.93 -8.13
N LYS A 115 -1.84 -0.82 -7.79
CA LYS A 115 -1.38 -0.58 -6.41
C LYS A 115 -1.51 0.88 -6.00
N VAL A 116 -1.27 1.82 -6.91
CA VAL A 116 -1.42 3.26 -6.64
C VAL A 116 -2.88 3.61 -6.42
N ASN A 117 -3.78 3.15 -7.30
CA ASN A 117 -5.22 3.37 -7.21
C ASN A 117 -5.76 2.88 -5.86
N ALA A 118 -5.42 1.64 -5.47
CA ALA A 118 -5.82 1.08 -4.19
C ALA A 118 -5.29 1.89 -2.98
N LYS A 119 -4.05 2.41 -3.05
CA LYS A 119 -3.47 3.24 -1.97
C LYS A 119 -4.14 4.61 -1.84
N LEU A 120 -4.66 5.14 -2.94
CA LEU A 120 -5.41 6.38 -2.97
C LEU A 120 -6.91 6.16 -2.69
N GLY A 121 -7.31 4.92 -2.38
CA GLY A 121 -8.68 4.56 -2.00
C GLY A 121 -9.61 4.20 -3.16
N GLY A 122 -9.09 4.15 -4.39
CA GLY A 122 -9.85 3.73 -5.56
C GLY A 122 -10.06 2.22 -5.63
N GLN A 123 -11.02 1.81 -6.46
CA GLN A 123 -11.44 0.42 -6.66
C GLN A 123 -11.05 0.00 -8.08
N ASN A 124 -10.26 -1.07 -8.21
CA ASN A 124 -9.81 -1.54 -9.54
C ASN A 124 -10.86 -2.43 -10.22
N VAL A 125 -11.54 -3.27 -9.44
CA VAL A 125 -12.54 -4.22 -9.91
C VAL A 125 -13.67 -4.25 -8.89
N ILE A 126 -14.90 -4.16 -9.36
CA ILE A 126 -16.11 -4.24 -8.56
C ILE A 126 -16.95 -5.37 -9.14
N LEU A 127 -17.32 -6.33 -8.29
CA LEU A 127 -18.20 -7.41 -8.69
C LEU A 127 -19.65 -6.92 -8.76
N THR A 128 -20.40 -7.46 -9.73
CA THR A 128 -21.84 -7.23 -9.83
C THR A 128 -22.57 -7.90 -8.66
N ASN A 129 -23.81 -7.49 -8.37
CA ASN A 129 -24.54 -8.04 -7.21
C ASN A 129 -24.77 -9.55 -7.34
N ASP A 130 -25.07 -10.02 -8.54
CA ASP A 130 -25.22 -11.45 -8.85
C ASP A 130 -23.94 -12.27 -8.62
N GLN A 131 -22.76 -11.67 -8.82
CA GLN A 131 -21.47 -12.32 -8.58
C GLN A 131 -21.10 -12.43 -7.10
N ILE A 132 -21.70 -11.62 -6.24
CA ILE A 132 -21.36 -11.55 -4.81
C ILE A 132 -22.61 -11.51 -3.93
N ASP A 133 -23.66 -12.24 -4.34
CA ASP A 133 -24.99 -12.12 -3.75
C ASP A 133 -25.00 -12.35 -2.23
N PHE A 134 -24.18 -13.29 -1.74
CA PHE A 134 -24.01 -13.56 -0.30
C PHE A 134 -23.47 -12.38 0.52
N VAL A 135 -22.87 -11.36 -0.13
CA VAL A 135 -22.39 -10.12 0.50
C VAL A 135 -23.32 -8.96 0.19
N SER A 136 -23.92 -8.91 -1.02
CA SER A 136 -24.74 -7.78 -1.44
C SER A 136 -26.21 -7.86 -1.01
N SER A 137 -26.73 -9.05 -0.69
CA SER A 137 -28.13 -9.26 -0.30
C SER A 137 -28.45 -8.84 1.14
N GLU A 138 -27.49 -8.93 2.05
CA GLU A 138 -27.61 -8.57 3.46
C GLU A 138 -26.42 -7.74 3.93
N LEU A 139 -26.56 -7.02 5.05
CA LEU A 139 -25.48 -6.24 5.65
C LEU A 139 -24.34 -7.15 6.13
N THR A 140 -23.38 -7.41 5.24
CA THR A 140 -22.30 -8.37 5.44
C THR A 140 -20.95 -7.68 5.56
N VAL A 141 -20.15 -8.12 6.52
CA VAL A 141 -18.76 -7.66 6.72
C VAL A 141 -17.82 -8.87 6.61
N ILE A 142 -16.80 -8.74 5.77
CA ILE A 142 -15.79 -9.77 5.54
C ILE A 142 -14.55 -9.44 6.37
N PHE A 143 -14.08 -10.42 7.14
CA PHE A 143 -12.82 -10.35 7.87
C PHE A 143 -11.79 -11.30 7.27
N GLY A 144 -10.54 -10.85 7.19
CA GLY A 144 -9.38 -11.70 6.95
C GLY A 144 -8.43 -11.58 8.13
N ALA A 145 -7.89 -12.70 8.61
CA ALA A 145 -6.96 -12.72 9.74
C ALA A 145 -5.77 -13.63 9.45
N ASP A 146 -4.58 -13.18 9.85
CA ASP A 146 -3.34 -13.94 9.73
C ASP A 146 -2.43 -13.71 10.95
N VAL A 147 -1.60 -14.70 11.27
CA VAL A 147 -0.62 -14.62 12.34
C VAL A 147 0.75 -15.02 11.81
N PHE A 148 1.67 -14.06 11.82
CA PHE A 148 3.07 -14.30 11.49
C PHE A 148 3.87 -14.69 12.74
N HIS A 149 4.57 -15.81 12.65
CA HIS A 149 5.53 -16.27 13.65
C HIS A 149 6.96 -16.09 13.13
N SER A 150 7.86 -15.63 14.00
CA SER A 150 9.29 -15.56 13.72
C SER A 150 9.89 -16.96 13.51
N GLY A 151 11.05 -17.02 12.86
CA GLY A 151 11.75 -18.29 12.61
C GLY A 151 12.09 -19.03 13.90
N ARG A 152 12.30 -20.35 13.81
CA ARG A 152 12.68 -21.18 14.97
C ARG A 152 13.93 -20.59 15.65
N GLY A 153 13.84 -20.33 16.96
CA GLY A 153 14.92 -19.73 17.75
C GLY A 153 14.92 -18.21 17.82
N ASP A 154 14.03 -17.52 17.09
CA ASP A 154 13.86 -16.06 17.17
C ASP A 154 12.75 -15.71 18.17
N ASN A 155 13.12 -15.08 19.28
CA ASN A 155 12.23 -14.73 20.40
C ASN A 155 11.35 -13.49 20.16
N ARG A 156 11.27 -13.01 18.92
CA ARG A 156 10.38 -11.90 18.56
C ARG A 156 8.91 -12.25 18.80
N PRO A 157 8.08 -11.25 19.18
CA PRO A 157 6.65 -11.45 19.31
C PRO A 157 6.04 -11.88 17.97
N SER A 158 4.98 -12.68 18.04
CA SER A 158 4.15 -12.97 16.87
C SER A 158 3.36 -11.72 16.50
N ILE A 159 3.07 -11.56 15.22
CA ILE A 159 2.33 -10.43 14.69
C ILE A 159 0.99 -10.96 14.21
N ALA A 160 -0.10 -10.53 14.84
CA ALA A 160 -1.44 -10.81 14.36
C ALA A 160 -1.94 -9.60 13.54
N ALA A 161 -2.49 -9.87 12.37
CA ALA A 161 -3.07 -8.86 11.51
C ALA A 161 -4.51 -9.25 11.14
N VAL A 162 -5.41 -8.27 11.17
CA VAL A 162 -6.80 -8.41 10.74
C VAL A 162 -7.13 -7.32 9.73
N CYS A 163 -7.76 -7.71 8.63
CA CYS A 163 -8.40 -6.79 7.69
C CYS A 163 -9.92 -6.96 7.72
N VAL A 164 -10.63 -5.88 7.42
CA VAL A 164 -12.10 -5.84 7.44
C VAL A 164 -12.62 -5.08 6.23
N SER A 165 -13.65 -5.59 5.56
CA SER A 165 -14.29 -4.88 4.46
C SER A 165 -14.99 -3.62 4.96
N LEU A 166 -14.92 -2.55 4.17
CA LEU A 166 -15.47 -1.23 4.51
C LEU A 166 -16.63 -0.79 3.60
N ASP A 167 -17.00 -1.64 2.64
CA ASP A 167 -18.04 -1.39 1.65
C ASP A 167 -18.83 -2.67 1.34
N SER A 168 -20.06 -2.51 0.85
CA SER A 168 -20.98 -3.61 0.50
C SER A 168 -20.52 -4.44 -0.70
N LYS A 169 -19.48 -3.98 -1.41
CA LYS A 169 -18.85 -4.69 -2.52
C LYS A 169 -17.57 -5.43 -2.11
N ALA A 170 -17.19 -5.32 -0.83
CA ALA A 170 -15.97 -5.91 -0.29
C ALA A 170 -14.71 -5.62 -1.13
N THR A 171 -14.57 -4.39 -1.62
CA THR A 171 -13.44 -3.94 -2.44
C THR A 171 -12.46 -3.05 -1.67
N ARG A 172 -12.92 -2.42 -0.58
CA ARG A 172 -12.09 -1.58 0.30
C ARG A 172 -11.93 -2.26 1.64
N TYR A 173 -10.70 -2.29 2.14
CA TYR A 173 -10.39 -2.93 3.43
C TYR A 173 -9.66 -1.99 4.38
N GLY A 174 -10.11 -1.96 5.63
CA GLY A 174 -9.38 -1.42 6.76
C GLY A 174 -8.39 -2.45 7.29
N ARG A 175 -7.33 -1.99 7.96
CA ARG A 175 -6.28 -2.86 8.52
C ARG A 175 -6.01 -2.53 9.99
N PHE A 176 -5.94 -3.57 10.81
CA PHE A 176 -5.55 -3.51 12.22
C PHE A 176 -4.40 -4.49 12.46
N ILE A 177 -3.34 -4.02 13.12
CA ILE A 177 -2.14 -4.81 13.41
C ILE A 177 -1.91 -4.80 14.92
N LEU A 178 -1.73 -5.99 15.50
CA LEU A 178 -1.45 -6.17 16.91
C LEU A 178 -0.14 -6.95 17.11
N LEU A 179 0.78 -6.37 17.87
CA LEU A 179 1.99 -7.06 18.32
C LEU A 179 1.68 -7.84 19.61
N ARG A 180 1.89 -9.17 19.58
CA ARG A 180 1.74 -10.01 20.78
C ARG A 180 2.97 -10.86 21.03
N LYS A 181 3.53 -10.74 22.23
CA LYS A 181 4.46 -11.75 22.75
C LYS A 181 3.63 -12.98 23.14
N ILE A 182 3.44 -13.89 22.20
CA ILE A 182 2.88 -15.21 22.49
C ILE A 182 3.99 -15.99 23.18
N LEU A 183 4.04 -15.95 24.51
CA LEU A 183 4.67 -17.03 25.26
C LEU A 183 3.86 -18.27 24.91
N PHE A 184 4.49 -19.27 24.29
CA PHE A 184 3.87 -20.58 24.07
C PHE A 184 3.66 -21.27 25.42
N TYR A 185 2.72 -20.77 26.22
CA TYR A 185 1.94 -21.63 27.09
C TYR A 185 0.83 -22.21 26.21
N ARG A 186 0.76 -23.55 26.15
CA ARG A 186 -0.26 -24.33 25.44
C ARG A 186 -1.66 -23.97 25.94
N ASP A 187 -2.18 -22.84 25.48
CA ASP A 187 -3.47 -22.36 25.94
C ASP A 187 -4.38 -22.05 24.77
N ARG A 188 -5.24 -23.02 24.44
CA ARG A 188 -6.26 -22.95 23.39
C ARG A 188 -7.31 -21.86 23.64
N ARG A 189 -7.21 -21.09 24.73
CA ARG A 189 -8.16 -20.04 25.11
C ARG A 189 -8.21 -18.85 24.14
N PHE A 190 -7.13 -18.53 23.39
CA PHE A 190 -7.18 -17.41 22.43
C PHE A 190 -7.92 -17.75 21.13
N LEU A 191 -7.69 -18.95 20.58
CA LEU A 191 -8.48 -19.46 19.44
C LEU A 191 -9.96 -19.57 19.83
N ASN A 192 -10.25 -20.11 21.03
CA ASN A 192 -11.61 -20.16 21.55
C ASN A 192 -12.22 -18.77 21.85
N SER A 193 -11.42 -17.73 22.06
CA SER A 193 -11.91 -16.37 22.29
C SER A 193 -12.27 -15.65 20.99
N LEU A 194 -11.56 -15.94 19.89
CA LEU A 194 -11.93 -15.46 18.55
C LEU A 194 -13.17 -16.21 18.03
N ASP A 195 -13.26 -17.53 18.25
CA ASP A 195 -14.46 -18.32 17.91
C ASP A 195 -15.69 -17.88 18.72
N LYS A 196 -15.55 -17.58 20.01
CA LYS A 196 -16.69 -17.17 20.86
C LYS A 196 -17.11 -15.71 20.66
N GLY A 197 -16.24 -14.87 20.09
CA GLY A 197 -16.52 -13.46 19.83
C GLY A 197 -17.26 -13.22 18.51
N LEU A 198 -16.99 -14.03 17.47
CA LEU A 198 -17.59 -13.84 16.14
C LEU A 198 -19.02 -14.38 16.00
N TRP A 199 -19.46 -15.32 16.84
CA TRP A 199 -20.84 -15.85 16.77
C TRP A 199 -21.89 -15.00 17.52
N ARG A 200 -21.48 -14.02 18.33
CA ARG A 200 -22.38 -13.24 19.19
C ARG A 200 -23.03 -12.01 18.51
N LEU A 201 -23.16 -12.02 17.18
CA LEU A 201 -23.95 -11.05 16.42
C LEU A 201 -25.09 -11.69 15.58
N ARG A 202 -25.33 -13.00 15.72
CA ARG A 202 -26.57 -13.65 15.26
C ARG A 202 -27.27 -14.25 16.47
N HIS A 203 -28.13 -13.45 17.10
CA HIS A 203 -29.37 -13.84 17.81
C HIS A 203 -29.83 -12.69 18.73
N GLY A 204 -30.60 -11.76 18.19
CA GLY A 204 -31.77 -11.17 18.84
C GLY A 204 -32.91 -11.35 17.83
N SER A 205 -33.85 -12.27 18.03
CA SER A 205 -35.15 -12.01 18.68
C SER A 205 -35.83 -10.83 17.99
N TRP A 206 -36.72 -11.04 17.01
CA TRP A 206 -37.99 -11.77 17.11
C TRP A 206 -38.22 -12.76 15.96
#